data_AF-A0A3P1Y8W3-F1
#
_entry.id   AF-A0A3P1Y8W3-F1
#
_cell.length_a   1.000
_cell.length_b   1.000
_cell.length_c   1.000
_cell.angle_alpha   90.00
_cell.angle_beta   90.00
_cell.angle_gamma   90.00
#
_symmetry.space_group_name_H-M   'P 1'
#
loop_
_entity.id
_entity.type
_entity.pdbx_description
1 polymer ?
#
loop_
_entity_poly.entity_id
_entity_poly.type
_entity_poly.pdbx_seq_one_letter_code
_entity_poly.pdbx_strand_id
1 'polypeptide(L)' 'VLPGHAGRFVLAKHSWDEPYQRLAAASEGRAWRLLTPVQGEPVWVADKTQSFNAWWR' A
#
# COMPACT_ATOMS: atom_id res chain seq x y z
N VAL A 1 -1.69 1.14 -8.55
CA VAL A 1 -0.91 -0.06 -8.15
C VAL A 1 -1.39 -0.52 -6.79
N LEU A 2 -1.60 -1.82 -6.59
CA LEU A 2 -2.00 -2.41 -5.31
C LEU A 2 -0.92 -3.42 -4.90
N PRO A 3 -0.24 -3.26 -3.75
CA PRO A 3 0.74 -4.23 -3.27
C PRO A 3 0.04 -5.52 -2.81
N GLY A 4 0.64 -6.66 -3.13
CA GLY A 4 0.19 -7.99 -2.72
C GLY A 4 1.33 -8.79 -2.10
N HIS A 5 1.00 -9.95 -1.50
CA HIS A 5 1.98 -10.83 -0.85
C HIS A 5 2.86 -10.14 0.21
N ALA A 6 2.34 -9.12 0.90
CA ALA A 6 3.03 -8.38 1.94
C ALA A 6 2.27 -8.45 3.28
N GLY A 7 3.00 -8.41 4.40
CA GLY A 7 2.43 -8.25 5.74
C GLY A 7 1.93 -9.52 6.45
N ARG A 8 1.99 -10.70 5.81
CA ARG A 8 1.59 -11.97 6.44
C ARG A 8 2.74 -12.81 7.00
N PHE A 9 3.90 -12.79 6.33
CA PHE A 9 5.05 -13.64 6.67
C PHE A 9 6.33 -12.81 6.73
N VAL A 10 7.24 -13.20 7.62
CA VAL A 10 8.58 -12.62 7.71
C VAL A 10 9.52 -13.41 6.80
N LEU A 11 9.78 -12.88 5.61
CA LEU A 11 10.65 -13.51 4.60
C LEU A 11 12.04 -12.85 4.50
N ALA A 12 12.22 -11.69 5.15
CA ALA A 12 13.46 -10.93 5.16
C ALA A 12 13.63 -10.14 6.46
N LYS A 13 14.87 -9.69 6.75
CA LYS A 13 15.20 -8.87 7.92
C LYS A 13 15.00 -7.39 7.63
N HIS A 14 13.86 -6.85 8.05
CA HIS A 14 13.52 -5.43 8.03
C HIS A 14 12.38 -5.19 9.02
N SER A 15 12.10 -3.94 9.39
CA SER A 15 10.89 -3.63 10.16
C SER A 15 9.64 -3.97 9.35
N TRP A 16 8.56 -4.40 10.02
CA TRP A 16 7.37 -4.92 9.34
C TRP A 16 6.69 -3.87 8.43
N ASP A 17 6.84 -2.59 8.75
CA ASP A 17 6.26 -1.42 8.08
C ASP A 17 7.18 -0.81 7.00
N GLU A 18 8.49 -1.09 7.06
CA GLU A 18 9.51 -0.54 6.15
C GLU A 18 9.16 -0.71 4.65
N PRO A 19 8.66 -1.86 4.17
CA PRO A 19 8.28 -2.00 2.76
C PRO A 19 7.18 -1.04 2.33
N TYR A 20 6.21 -0.76 3.19
CA TYR A 20 5.10 0.15 2.88
C TYR A 20 5.56 1.60 2.86
N GLN A 21 6.43 1.99 3.80
CA GLN A 21 7.07 3.31 3.81
C GLN A 21 7.88 3.56 2.52
N ARG A 22 8.72 2.59 2.13
CA ARG A 22 9.52 2.68 0.89
C ARG A 22 8.66 2.74 -0.37
N LEU A 23 7.60 1.93 -0.42
CA LEU A 23 6.69 1.91 -1.56
C LEU A 23 5.94 3.23 -1.71
N ALA A 24 5.49 3.83 -0.60
CA ALA A 24 4.85 5.14 -0.61
C ALA A 24 5.79 6.23 -1.16
N ALA A 25 7.02 6.30 -0.66
CA ALA A 25 8.03 7.25 -1.17
C ALA A 25 8.33 7.03 -2.66
N ALA A 26 8.47 5.78 -3.10
CA ALA A 26 8.73 5.46 -4.51
C ALA A 26 7.57 5.79 -5.46
N SER A 27 6.36 5.95 -4.91
CA SER A 27 5.14 6.25 -5.66
C SER A 27 4.91 7.75 -5.87
N GLU A 28 5.64 8.61 -5.17
CA GLU A 28 5.53 10.06 -5.32
C GLU A 28 5.88 10.50 -6.75
N GLY A 29 5.07 11.41 -7.31
CA GLY A 29 5.27 11.95 -8.67
C GLY A 29 5.00 10.95 -9.82
N ARG A 30 4.50 9.74 -9.54
CA ARG A 30 4.17 8.76 -10.58
C ARG A 30 2.83 9.05 -11.24
N ALA A 31 2.69 8.68 -12.51
CA ALA A 31 1.43 8.80 -13.27
C ALA A 31 0.32 7.85 -12.80
N TRP A 32 0.61 7.02 -11.80
CA TRP A 32 -0.31 6.07 -11.19
C TRP A 32 -0.35 6.32 -9.68
N ARG A 33 -1.50 6.02 -9.05
CA ARG A 33 -1.63 6.09 -7.59
C ARG A 33 -1.33 4.75 -6.92
N LEU A 34 -0.71 4.81 -5.75
CA LEU A 34 -0.60 3.67 -4.84
C LEU A 34 -1.92 3.51 -4.08
N LEU A 35 -2.44 2.29 -4.01
CA LEU A 35 -3.62 1.94 -3.23
C LEU A 35 -3.19 1.21 -1.96
N THR A 36 -3.77 1.58 -0.83
CA THR A 36 -3.39 1.06 0.49
C THR A 36 -4.62 0.66 1.32
N PRO A 37 -5.53 -0.18 0.78
CA PRO A 37 -6.67 -0.63 1.57
C PRO A 37 -6.19 -1.35 2.81
N VAL A 38 -6.89 -1.14 3.92
CA VAL A 38 -6.77 -2.02 5.09
C VAL A 38 -7.24 -3.43 4.70
N GLN A 39 -6.76 -4.47 5.38
CA GLN A 39 -7.19 -5.84 5.10
C GLN A 39 -8.71 -5.96 5.24
N GLY A 40 -9.38 -6.37 4.16
CA GLY A 40 -10.84 -6.46 4.07
C GLY A 40 -11.54 -5.21 3.56
N GLU A 41 -10.84 -4.09 3.36
CA GLU A 41 -11.40 -2.88 2.77
C GLU A 41 -11.61 -3.04 1.25
N PRO A 42 -12.82 -2.77 0.72
CA PRO A 42 -13.10 -2.92 -0.70
C PRO A 42 -12.39 -1.87 -1.53
N VAL A 43 -12.00 -2.23 -2.76
CA VAL A 43 -11.45 -1.31 -3.76
C VAL A 43 -12.42 -1.21 -4.93
N TRP A 44 -12.99 -0.03 -5.14
CA TRP A 44 -13.90 0.24 -6.26
C TRP A 44 -13.10 0.78 -7.45
N VAL A 45 -12.76 -0.09 -8.41
CA VAL A 45 -11.83 0.25 -9.51
C VAL A 45 -12.28 1.45 -10.36
N ALA A 46 -13.60 1.61 -10.54
CA ALA A 46 -14.17 2.74 -11.27
C ALA A 46 -14.12 4.06 -10.48
N ASP A 47 -14.02 4.01 -9.15
CA ASP A 47 -13.98 5.19 -8.29
C ASP A 47 -12.53 5.66 -8.08
N LYS A 48 -12.18 6.73 -8.80
CA LYS A 48 -10.86 7.36 -8.68
C LYS A 48 -10.75 8.27 -7.44
N THR A 49 -11.86 8.56 -6.77
CA THR A 49 -11.92 9.46 -5.61
C THR A 49 -11.78 8.72 -4.28
N GLN A 50 -11.98 7.39 -4.28
CA GLN A 50 -11.75 6.56 -3.09
C GLN A 50 -10.34 6.81 -2.54
N SER A 51 -10.26 7.27 -1.30
CA SER A 51 -9.01 7.51 -0.59
C SER A 51 -8.70 6.38 0.37
N PHE A 52 -7.42 6.19 0.67
CA PHE A 52 -6.94 5.16 1.58
C PHE A 52 -5.94 5.78 2.54
N ASN A 53 -5.96 5.30 3.79
CA ASN A 53 -5.01 5.73 4.79
C ASN A 53 -3.68 4.95 4.67
N ALA A 54 -2.60 5.56 5.15
CA ALA A 54 -1.33 4.87 5.35
C ALA A 54 -1.38 4.09 6.68
N TRP A 55 -2.11 2.98 6.71
CA TRP A 55 -2.47 2.24 7.93
C TRP A 55 -1.30 1.64 8.71
N TRP A 56 -0.10 1.62 8.13
CA TRP A 56 1.13 1.19 8.81
C TRP A 56 1.78 2.30 9.64
N ARG A 57 1.24 3.52 9.58
CA ARG A 57 1.66 4.66 10.41
C ARG A 57 0.95 4.67 11.76
#